data_AF-A0A1F7RY51-F1
#
_entry.id   AF-A0A1F7RY51-F1
#
_cell.length_a   1.000
_cell.length_b   1.000
_cell.length_c   1.000
_cell.angle_alpha   90.00
_cell.angle_beta   90.00
_cell.angle_gamma   90.00
#
_symmetry.space_group_name_H-M   'P 1'
#
loop_
_entity.id
_entity.type
_entity.pdbx_description
1 polymer ?
#
loop_
_entity_poly.entity_id
_entity_poly.type
_entity_poly.pdbx_seq_one_letter_code
_entity_poly.pdbx_strand_id
1 'polypeptide(L)'
;MSAEFKDYETVNSSRTAKDVNLATTIAGEDIVNDVTKVEQRFSYLNIVLAAPTTTVVKSGVGFLHAITINKAAATGVITIYDNTAGSGTLIGTITMPATLLANQITLLFDVAFSVGLTIVTATAAQDITVSYR
;
A
#
# COMPACT_ATOMS: atom_id res chain seq x y z
N MET A 1 -36.69 59.93 -36.51
CA MET A 1 -37.49 59.52 -35.34
C MET A 1 -37.15 58.06 -35.07
N SER A 2 -36.54 57.79 -33.91
CA SER A 2 -36.23 56.49 -33.30
C SER A 2 -35.38 55.50 -34.12
N ALA A 3 -34.09 55.41 -33.77
CA ALA A 3 -33.25 54.26 -34.09
C ALA A 3 -33.70 53.04 -33.26
N GLU A 4 -33.70 51.87 -33.88
CA GLU A 4 -34.04 50.59 -33.27
C GLU A 4 -32.98 50.21 -32.24
N PHE A 5 -33.37 50.11 -30.96
CA PHE A 5 -32.50 49.59 -29.91
C PHE A 5 -32.39 48.08 -30.11
N LYS A 6 -31.20 47.61 -30.52
CA LYS A 6 -30.86 46.19 -30.47
C LYS A 6 -30.86 45.76 -29.00
N ASP A 7 -31.70 44.79 -28.66
CA ASP A 7 -31.56 44.05 -27.43
C ASP A 7 -30.14 43.47 -27.39
N TYR A 8 -29.35 43.93 -26.42
CA TYR A 8 -28.08 43.31 -26.09
C TYR A 8 -28.45 41.96 -25.46
N GLU A 9 -28.45 40.90 -26.27
CA GLU A 9 -28.39 39.55 -25.74
C GLU A 9 -27.14 39.53 -24.86
N THR A 10 -27.35 39.47 -23.55
CA THR A 10 -26.26 39.25 -22.62
C THR A 10 -25.84 37.83 -22.92
N VAL A 11 -24.94 37.65 -23.89
CA VAL A 11 -24.23 36.39 -24.07
C VAL A 11 -23.62 36.14 -22.72
N ASN A 12 -24.22 35.22 -21.99
CA ASN A 12 -23.73 34.79 -20.71
C ASN A 12 -22.40 34.08 -21.00
N SER A 13 -21.34 34.90 -21.10
CA SER A 13 -19.97 34.50 -21.43
C SER A 13 -19.39 33.55 -20.37
N SER A 14 -20.16 33.21 -19.33
CA SER A 14 -19.84 32.16 -18.37
C SER A 14 -19.85 30.76 -18.97
N ARG A 15 -20.47 30.52 -20.14
CA ARG A 15 -20.36 29.20 -20.81
C ARG A 15 -19.04 28.99 -21.57
N THR A 16 -18.05 29.85 -21.35
CA THR A 16 -16.69 29.70 -21.91
C THR A 16 -15.75 28.91 -21.00
N ALA A 17 -16.22 28.46 -19.84
CA ALA A 17 -15.73 27.23 -19.27
C ALA A 17 -16.73 26.14 -19.67
N LYS A 18 -16.27 25.10 -20.37
CA LYS A 18 -16.82 23.75 -20.20
C LYS A 18 -17.18 23.64 -18.71
N ASP A 19 -18.46 23.56 -18.36
CA ASP A 19 -18.95 23.60 -16.99
C ASP A 19 -18.29 22.47 -16.19
N VAL A 20 -17.09 22.71 -15.65
CA VAL A 20 -16.43 21.72 -14.81
C VAL A 20 -17.02 21.86 -13.41
N ASN A 21 -18.32 21.57 -13.27
CA ASN A 21 -18.98 21.52 -11.96
C ASN A 21 -18.52 20.25 -11.22
N LEU A 22 -18.81 20.11 -9.91
CA LEU A 22 -18.54 18.83 -9.20
C LEU A 22 -19.12 17.59 -9.95
N ALA A 23 -20.06 17.78 -10.88
CA ALA A 23 -20.62 16.75 -11.73
C ALA A 23 -19.81 16.41 -13.02
N THR A 24 -18.57 16.89 -13.16
CA THR A 24 -17.73 16.62 -14.36
C THR A 24 -16.34 16.07 -14.06
N THR A 25 -16.23 15.27 -12.99
CA THR A 25 -15.10 14.39 -12.63
C THR A 25 -13.83 15.03 -12.13
N ILE A 26 -13.57 14.87 -10.84
CA ILE A 26 -12.20 14.83 -10.32
C ILE A 26 -11.65 13.41 -10.57
N ALA A 27 -10.36 13.29 -10.86
CA ALA A 27 -9.72 11.99 -11.08
C ALA A 27 -9.88 11.10 -9.82
N GLY A 28 -10.44 9.89 -9.99
CA GLY A 28 -10.67 8.92 -8.89
C GLY A 28 -12.09 8.86 -8.35
N GLU A 29 -13.03 9.61 -8.90
CA GLU A 29 -14.45 9.57 -8.51
C GLU A 29 -15.22 8.49 -9.30
N ASP A 30 -16.06 7.72 -8.61
CA ASP A 30 -17.10 6.91 -9.25
C ASP A 30 -18.36 7.76 -9.41
N ILE A 31 -18.44 8.38 -10.59
CA ILE A 31 -19.47 9.35 -10.98
C ILE A 31 -20.88 8.78 -10.88
N VAL A 32 -21.03 7.47 -11.14
CA VAL A 32 -22.33 6.81 -11.17
C VAL A 32 -22.87 6.63 -9.76
N ASN A 33 -21.99 6.41 -8.79
CA ASN A 33 -22.35 6.15 -7.41
C ASN A 33 -22.09 7.35 -6.47
N ASP A 34 -21.64 8.49 -6.99
CA ASP A 34 -21.31 9.71 -6.22
C ASP A 34 -20.38 9.43 -5.02
N VAL A 35 -19.31 8.66 -5.26
CA VAL A 35 -18.31 8.35 -4.23
C VAL A 35 -16.90 8.64 -4.72
N THR A 36 -16.08 9.20 -3.83
CA THR A 36 -14.63 9.30 -4.02
C THR A 36 -14.00 7.94 -3.74
N LYS A 37 -13.24 7.39 -4.69
CA LYS A 37 -12.52 6.13 -4.51
C LYS A 37 -11.04 6.38 -4.27
N VAL A 38 -10.54 5.91 -3.14
CA VAL A 38 -9.10 5.79 -2.88
C VAL A 38 -8.72 4.33 -3.05
N GLU A 39 -7.89 4.05 -4.06
CA GLU A 39 -7.33 2.72 -4.26
C GLU A 39 -6.26 2.45 -3.20
N GLN A 40 -6.38 1.31 -2.51
CA GLN A 40 -5.31 0.82 -1.66
C GLN A 40 -4.20 0.23 -2.53
N ARG A 41 -3.22 1.07 -2.88
CA ARG A 41 -2.03 0.63 -3.62
C ARG A 41 -0.92 0.30 -2.63
N PHE A 42 -0.51 -0.95 -2.62
CA PHE A 42 0.65 -1.40 -1.86
C PHE A 42 1.86 -1.56 -2.77
N SER A 43 3.03 -1.21 -2.23
CA SER A 43 4.32 -1.60 -2.75
C SER A 43 4.70 -2.98 -2.21
N TYR A 44 5.68 -3.61 -2.85
CA TYR A 44 6.19 -4.90 -2.40
C TYR A 44 7.71 -4.92 -2.36
N LEU A 45 8.24 -5.78 -1.48
CA LEU A 45 9.61 -6.25 -1.56
C LEU A 45 9.60 -7.77 -1.46
N ASN A 46 10.23 -8.44 -2.42
CA ASN A 46 10.45 -9.87 -2.37
C ASN A 46 11.87 -10.14 -1.87
N ILE A 47 11.94 -10.90 -0.77
CA ILE A 47 13.17 -11.31 -0.10
C ILE A 47 13.39 -12.78 -0.49
N VAL A 48 14.31 -13.00 -1.44
CA VAL A 48 14.73 -14.33 -1.87
C VAL A 48 16.20 -14.48 -1.55
N LEU A 49 16.52 -15.40 -0.65
CA LEU A 49 17.89 -15.52 -0.14
C LEU A 49 18.32 -16.97 -0.07
N ALA A 50 19.62 -17.18 -0.23
CA ALA A 50 20.26 -18.47 0.01
C ALA A 50 20.49 -18.74 1.50
N ALA A 51 20.46 -17.71 2.35
CA ALA A 51 20.72 -17.79 3.79
C ALA A 51 19.87 -16.76 4.57
N PRO A 52 19.66 -16.96 5.88
CA PRO A 52 18.96 -16.00 6.73
C PRO A 52 19.65 -14.63 6.76
N THR A 53 18.89 -13.53 6.84
CA THR A 53 19.43 -12.16 6.81
C THR A 53 18.56 -11.16 7.57
N THR A 54 19.08 -9.94 7.73
CA THR A 54 18.31 -8.74 8.10
C THR A 54 18.08 -7.87 6.87
N THR A 55 16.84 -7.53 6.56
CA THR A 55 16.47 -6.67 5.43
C THR A 55 15.60 -5.51 5.92
N VAL A 56 16.07 -4.29 5.72
CA VAL A 56 15.24 -3.09 5.86
C VAL A 56 14.36 -3.00 4.61
N VAL A 57 13.08 -3.28 4.76
CA VAL A 57 12.08 -3.27 3.68
C VAL A 57 11.68 -1.83 3.33
N LYS A 58 11.53 -0.99 4.36
CA LYS A 58 11.23 0.43 4.21
C LYS A 58 11.83 1.22 5.36
N SER A 59 12.40 2.37 5.06
CA SER A 59 12.81 3.35 6.06
C SER A 59 11.71 4.40 6.27
N GLY A 60 11.54 4.86 7.51
CA GLY A 60 10.54 5.85 7.89
C GLY A 60 9.16 5.24 8.16
N VAL A 61 8.18 6.11 8.43
CA VAL A 61 6.80 5.73 8.74
C VAL A 61 6.13 4.98 7.59
N GLY A 62 5.21 4.07 7.92
CA GLY A 62 4.43 3.36 6.92
C GLY A 62 3.40 2.40 7.50
N PHE A 63 2.90 1.52 6.64
CA PHE A 63 1.88 0.53 6.97
C PHE A 63 2.24 -0.83 6.38
N LEU A 64 2.30 -1.86 7.22
CA LEU A 64 2.46 -3.25 6.83
C LEU A 64 1.06 -3.85 6.61
N HIS A 65 0.78 -4.28 5.39
CA HIS A 65 -0.47 -4.95 5.06
C HIS A 65 -0.37 -6.46 5.28
N ALA A 66 0.57 -7.10 4.59
CA ALA A 66 0.66 -8.56 4.57
C ALA A 66 2.11 -9.03 4.40
N ILE A 67 2.37 -10.24 4.89
CA ILE A 67 3.56 -11.02 4.55
C ILE A 67 3.10 -12.34 3.94
N THR A 68 3.51 -12.59 2.71
CA THR A 68 3.34 -13.87 2.02
C THR A 68 4.64 -14.63 2.05
N ILE A 69 4.63 -15.82 2.64
CA ILE A 69 5.71 -16.78 2.58
C ILE A 69 5.45 -17.61 1.31
N ASN A 70 6.18 -17.34 0.24
CA ASN A 70 6.05 -18.04 -1.05
C ASN A 70 6.70 -19.43 -1.01
N LYS A 71 7.75 -19.58 -0.19
CA LYS A 71 8.40 -20.87 0.07
C LYS A 71 8.80 -20.97 1.53
N ALA A 72 7.98 -21.67 2.31
CA ALA A 72 8.26 -21.94 3.70
C ALA A 72 9.44 -22.89 3.86
N ALA A 73 10.21 -22.69 4.93
CA ALA A 73 11.24 -23.62 5.37
C ALA A 73 10.88 -24.11 6.78
N ALA A 74 11.03 -25.42 7.02
CA ALA A 74 10.81 -26.01 8.32
C ALA A 74 11.69 -25.31 9.36
N THR A 75 11.14 -25.10 10.56
CA THR A 75 11.79 -24.37 11.68
C THR A 75 12.21 -22.93 11.38
N GLY A 76 11.90 -22.39 10.19
CA GLY A 76 12.17 -21.01 9.80
C GLY A 76 11.53 -20.00 10.73
N VAL A 77 12.26 -18.92 11.03
CA VAL A 77 11.79 -17.83 11.88
C VAL A 77 11.86 -16.52 11.11
N ILE A 78 10.77 -15.77 11.13
CA ILE A 78 10.66 -14.43 10.53
C ILE A 78 10.28 -13.47 11.65
N THR A 79 11.14 -12.52 11.95
CA THR A 79 10.91 -11.48 12.97
C THR A 79 10.75 -10.13 12.30
N ILE A 80 9.73 -9.39 12.72
CA ILE A 80 9.29 -8.14 12.11
C ILE A 80 9.48 -7.02 13.13
N TYR A 81 10.23 -5.99 12.76
CA TYR A 81 10.56 -4.86 13.62
C TYR A 81 10.04 -3.54 13.05
N ASP A 82 9.56 -2.67 13.95
CA ASP A 82 9.39 -1.23 13.70
C ASP A 82 10.73 -0.52 14.01
N ASN A 83 11.68 -0.68 13.11
CA ASN A 83 13.01 -0.09 13.18
C ASN A 83 13.72 -0.16 11.82
N THR A 84 14.82 0.56 11.64
CA THR A 84 15.75 0.40 10.51
C THR A 84 16.90 -0.59 10.82
N ALA A 85 16.74 -1.39 11.88
CA ALA A 85 17.68 -2.42 12.31
C ALA A 85 16.91 -3.67 12.80
N GLY A 86 17.58 -4.82 12.82
CA GLY A 86 17.01 -6.10 13.27
C GLY A 86 16.85 -6.22 14.79
N SER A 87 16.37 -5.17 15.46
CA SER A 87 16.21 -5.08 16.91
C SER A 87 15.24 -3.95 17.29
N GLY A 88 14.87 -3.86 18.57
CA GLY A 88 14.01 -2.81 19.09
C GLY A 88 12.54 -3.23 19.15
N THR A 89 11.64 -2.35 18.72
CA THR A 89 10.18 -2.57 18.80
C THR A 89 9.77 -3.71 17.86
N LEU A 90 9.22 -4.77 18.44
CA LEU A 90 8.69 -5.91 17.70
C LEU A 90 7.27 -5.64 17.22
N ILE A 91 7.03 -5.86 15.93
CA ILE A 91 5.69 -5.95 15.36
C ILE A 91 5.15 -7.37 15.50
N GLY A 92 6.01 -8.38 15.28
CA GLY A 92 5.61 -9.78 15.42
C GLY A 92 6.71 -10.76 15.05
N THR A 93 6.46 -12.03 15.38
CA THR A 93 7.33 -13.15 15.04
C THR A 93 6.50 -14.28 14.45
N ILE A 94 6.92 -14.80 13.31
CA ILE A 94 6.33 -15.95 12.65
C ILE A 94 7.31 -17.11 12.77
N THR A 95 6.85 -18.24 13.28
CA THR A 95 7.66 -19.46 13.42
C THR A 95 7.02 -20.60 12.63
N MET A 96 7.83 -21.26 11.81
CA MET A 96 7.40 -22.46 11.09
C MET A 96 7.63 -23.70 11.96
N PRO A 97 6.69 -24.68 11.96
CA PRO A 97 6.91 -25.95 12.62
C PRO A 97 8.04 -26.75 11.95
N ALA A 98 8.54 -27.78 12.65
CA ALA A 98 9.52 -28.71 12.09
C ALA A 98 8.97 -29.54 10.91
N THR A 99 7.65 -29.75 10.87
CA THR A 99 6.95 -30.41 9.77
C THR A 99 5.97 -29.44 9.14
N LEU A 100 6.24 -29.04 7.90
CA LEU A 100 5.37 -28.13 7.16
C LEU A 100 4.16 -28.89 6.62
N LEU A 101 2.97 -28.35 6.89
CA LEU A 101 1.71 -28.83 6.32
C LEU A 101 1.30 -28.03 5.07
N ALA A 102 1.92 -26.87 4.87
CA ALA A 102 1.75 -26.02 3.70
C ALA A 102 3.09 -25.37 3.35
N ASN A 103 3.36 -25.24 2.04
CA ASN A 103 4.59 -24.60 1.55
C ASN A 103 4.41 -23.10 1.30
N GLN A 104 3.17 -22.61 1.33
CA GLN A 104 2.79 -21.22 1.09
C GLN A 104 1.76 -20.76 2.11
N ILE A 105 1.99 -19.60 2.71
CA ILE A 105 1.13 -19.02 3.74
C ILE A 105 1.15 -17.50 3.59
N THR A 106 -0.03 -16.87 3.61
CA THR A 106 -0.13 -15.40 3.72
C THR A 106 -0.70 -15.03 5.07
N LEU A 107 -0.03 -14.08 5.74
CA LEU A 107 -0.43 -13.54 7.03
C LEU A 107 -0.71 -12.05 6.88
N LEU A 108 -1.94 -11.64 7.24
CA LEU A 108 -2.34 -10.24 7.29
C LEU A 108 -1.94 -9.65 8.64
N PHE A 109 -1.47 -8.40 8.61
CA PHE A 109 -1.07 -7.65 9.80
C PHE A 109 -1.90 -6.38 9.94
N ASP A 110 -1.97 -5.58 8.88
CA ASP A 110 -2.71 -4.31 8.86
C ASP A 110 -2.32 -3.35 10.01
N VAL A 111 -1.02 -3.14 10.19
CA VAL A 111 -0.45 -2.33 11.27
C VAL A 111 0.43 -1.20 10.75
N ALA A 112 0.40 -0.06 11.43
CA ALA A 112 1.32 1.05 11.18
C ALA A 112 2.67 0.85 11.88
N PHE A 113 3.74 1.37 11.29
CA PHE A 113 5.08 1.45 11.86
C PHE A 113 5.63 2.89 11.74
N SER A 114 6.50 3.29 12.67
CA SER A 114 6.88 4.69 12.87
C SER A 114 8.33 5.00 12.49
N VAL A 115 9.24 4.04 12.58
CA VAL A 115 10.68 4.22 12.37
C VAL A 115 11.13 3.59 11.05
N GLY A 116 10.65 2.39 10.78
CA GLY A 116 10.95 1.63 9.57
C GLY A 116 10.43 0.20 9.67
N LEU A 117 10.34 -0.49 8.54
CA LEU A 117 9.95 -1.89 8.51
C LEU A 117 11.20 -2.74 8.22
N THR A 118 11.63 -3.52 9.21
CA THR A 118 12.75 -4.46 9.05
C THR A 118 12.28 -5.89 9.25
N ILE A 119 12.69 -6.77 8.36
CA ILE A 119 12.44 -8.22 8.41
C ILE A 119 13.76 -8.93 8.69
N VAL A 120 13.77 -9.78 9.70
CA VAL A 120 14.87 -10.68 10.00
C VAL A 120 14.42 -12.10 9.75
N THR A 121 15.09 -12.80 8.84
CA THR A 121 14.97 -14.25 8.72
C THR A 121 16.07 -14.91 9.54
N ALA A 122 15.73 -15.99 10.23
CA ALA A 122 16.66 -16.80 11.02
C ALA A 122 16.36 -18.28 10.80
N THR A 123 17.30 -19.14 11.27
CA THR A 123 17.29 -20.62 11.26
C THR A 123 17.27 -21.30 9.89
N ALA A 124 16.50 -20.78 8.93
CA ALA A 124 16.45 -21.25 7.55
C ALA A 124 16.11 -20.10 6.59
N ALA A 125 16.61 -20.20 5.35
CA ALA A 125 16.26 -19.24 4.31
C ALA A 125 14.84 -19.51 3.79
N GLN A 126 14.08 -18.45 3.58
CA GLN A 126 12.69 -18.50 3.09
C GLN A 126 12.51 -17.50 1.94
N ASP A 127 11.55 -17.78 1.06
CA ASP A 127 11.09 -16.82 0.04
C ASP A 127 9.86 -16.10 0.58
N ILE A 128 9.97 -14.78 0.72
CA ILE A 128 8.97 -13.95 1.39
C ILE A 128 8.66 -12.72 0.53
N THR A 129 7.39 -12.44 0.29
CA THR A 129 6.92 -11.16 -0.24
C THR A 129 6.30 -10.35 0.87
N VAL A 130 6.78 -9.12 1.05
CA VAL A 130 6.27 -8.17 2.04
C VAL A 130 5.48 -7.10 1.29
N SER A 131 4.21 -6.92 1.66
CA SER A 131 3.30 -5.91 1.08
C SER A 131 3.11 -4.75 2.06
N TYR A 132 3.47 -3.53 1.64
CA TYR A 132 3.50 -2.36 2.52
C TYR A 132 3.21 -1.05 1.76
N ARG A 133 3.03 0.06 2.48
CA ARG A 133 3.01 1.42 1.91
C ARG A 133 3.68 2.44 2.83
#